data_AF-R6RNL7-F1
#
_entry.id   AF-R6RNL7-F1
#
_cell.length_a   1.000
_cell.length_b   1.000
_cell.length_c   1.000
_cell.angle_alpha   90.00
_cell.angle_beta   90.00
_cell.angle_gamma   90.00
#
_symmetry.space_group_name_H-M   'P 1'
#
loop_
_entity.id
_entity.type
_entity.pdbx_description
1 polymer ?
#
loop_
_entity_poly.entity_id
_entity_poly.type
_entity_poly.pdbx_seq_one_letter_code
_entity_poly.pdbx_strand_id
1 'polypeptide(L)'
;MKELVFATVLTELKTSWEDAIAVPDLINLLYDAIAEPVGLTNKNGDPITVTKGTASKIMNRQPGGNPHRSIRSKSADNRVHISIEEYFKKNIVKRLLKGSEDDLIERFKAVINDDDGIAPAKKQELLTSAQKNTLAMFLASVYLYSLSRDNVLDGSRSAKPVTATTELEVIPLPTGITGVEGSYTDALLAAYGQVEGIKHFTIDMLDAYPAHKENFSNQRKYYFAAEAVRRGIRDLYGTKEKDQFEVLKDEMYEGVTEVWEDEAKNGLARMRKVMAQATKTSLDKCRICRETEWIGNSQRKGVCHFLVGENRLKGWVREDDEQAI
;
A
#
# COMPACT_ATOMS: atom_id res chain seq x y z
N MET A 1 -22.46 4.55 -8.65
CA MET A 1 -21.89 4.60 -10.01
C MET A 1 -21.17 3.28 -10.26
N LYS A 2 -21.59 2.48 -11.24
CA LYS A 2 -20.89 1.23 -11.58
C LYS A 2 -19.78 1.58 -12.57
N GLU A 3 -18.56 1.15 -12.27
CA GLU A 3 -17.40 1.39 -13.14
C GLU A 3 -16.99 0.08 -13.81
N LEU A 4 -16.67 0.12 -15.09
CA LEU A 4 -16.14 -1.01 -15.82
C LEU A 4 -14.65 -1.19 -15.50
N VAL A 5 -14.37 -1.88 -14.40
CA VAL A 5 -13.02 -2.23 -13.97
C VAL A 5 -12.87 -3.74 -13.81
N PHE A 6 -11.65 -4.23 -13.57
CA PHE A 6 -11.39 -5.67 -13.53
C PHE A 6 -12.23 -6.40 -12.47
N ALA A 7 -12.45 -5.80 -11.30
CA ALA A 7 -13.33 -6.33 -10.26
C ALA A 7 -14.78 -6.52 -10.72
N THR A 8 -15.28 -5.61 -11.56
CA THR A 8 -16.62 -5.73 -12.15
C THR A 8 -16.67 -6.91 -13.10
N VAL A 9 -15.66 -7.08 -13.96
CA VAL A 9 -15.54 -8.25 -14.85
C VAL A 9 -15.54 -9.56 -14.06
N LEU A 10 -14.76 -9.62 -12.97
CA LEU A 10 -14.72 -10.80 -12.09
C LEU A 10 -16.07 -11.08 -11.45
N THR A 11 -16.78 -10.06 -10.98
CA THR A 11 -18.11 -10.20 -10.36
C THR A 11 -19.12 -10.79 -11.34
N GLU A 12 -19.19 -10.19 -12.53
CA GLU A 12 -20.20 -10.55 -13.53
C GLU A 12 -19.93 -11.95 -14.10
N LEU A 13 -18.67 -12.29 -14.37
CA LEU A 13 -18.29 -13.64 -14.82
C LEU A 13 -18.56 -14.69 -13.75
N LYS A 14 -18.17 -14.43 -12.50
CA LYS A 14 -18.40 -15.36 -11.39
C LYS A 14 -19.89 -15.60 -11.14
N THR A 15 -20.73 -14.57 -11.31
CA THR A 15 -22.19 -14.67 -11.17
C THR A 15 -22.82 -15.56 -12.24
N SER A 16 -22.24 -15.58 -13.45
CA SER A 16 -22.67 -16.41 -14.57
C SER A 16 -21.89 -17.71 -14.72
N TRP A 17 -21.05 -18.09 -13.76
CA TRP A 17 -20.26 -19.33 -13.85
C TRP A 17 -21.13 -20.55 -13.50
N GLU A 18 -20.98 -21.66 -14.24
CA GLU A 18 -21.78 -22.88 -14.03
C GLU A 18 -21.44 -23.55 -12.69
N ASP A 19 -20.14 -23.75 -12.44
CA ASP A 19 -19.62 -24.33 -11.21
C ASP A 19 -19.02 -23.27 -10.26
N ALA A 20 -18.86 -23.61 -8.98
CA ALA A 20 -18.14 -22.73 -8.07
C ALA A 20 -16.66 -22.57 -8.48
N ILE A 21 -16.27 -21.36 -8.89
CA ILE A 21 -14.86 -21.01 -9.16
C ILE A 21 -14.31 -20.09 -8.06
N ALA A 22 -13.12 -20.42 -7.54
CA ALA A 22 -12.44 -19.54 -6.59
C ALA A 22 -11.93 -18.29 -7.31
N VAL A 23 -11.93 -17.15 -6.62
CA VAL A 23 -11.51 -15.86 -7.21
C VAL A 23 -10.07 -15.89 -7.75
N PRO A 24 -9.07 -16.46 -7.04
CA PRO A 24 -7.72 -16.58 -7.58
C PRO A 24 -7.67 -17.36 -8.89
N ASP A 25 -8.44 -18.45 -8.99
CA ASP A 25 -8.44 -19.32 -10.17
C ASP A 25 -9.07 -18.61 -11.37
N LEU A 26 -10.16 -17.86 -11.16
CA LEU A 26 -10.76 -17.02 -12.21
C LEU A 26 -9.79 -15.93 -12.68
N ILE A 27 -9.05 -15.30 -11.75
CA ILE A 27 -8.04 -14.28 -12.12
C ILE A 27 -6.92 -14.91 -12.92
N ASN A 28 -6.38 -16.06 -12.49
CA ASN A 28 -5.32 -16.77 -13.20
C ASN A 28 -5.77 -17.17 -14.61
N LEU A 29 -6.99 -17.71 -14.75
CA LEU A 29 -7.57 -18.07 -16.05
C LEU A 29 -7.68 -16.89 -17.01
N LEU A 30 -7.98 -15.69 -16.49
CA LEU A 30 -8.00 -14.46 -17.28
C LEU A 30 -6.58 -13.97 -17.59
N TYR A 31 -5.63 -14.13 -16.68
CA TYR A 31 -4.23 -13.75 -16.90
C TYR A 31 -3.57 -14.61 -17.98
N ASP A 32 -3.87 -15.90 -18.02
CA ASP A 32 -3.37 -16.84 -19.03
C ASP A 32 -3.78 -16.40 -20.46
N ALA A 33 -4.95 -15.78 -20.63
CA ALA A 33 -5.40 -15.20 -21.90
C ALA A 33 -4.43 -14.13 -22.46
N ILE A 34 -3.64 -13.50 -21.59
CA ILE A 34 -2.62 -12.50 -21.93
C ILE A 34 -1.22 -13.10 -21.89
N ALA A 35 -0.95 -13.96 -20.91
CA ALA A 35 0.38 -14.49 -20.62
C ALA A 35 0.83 -15.54 -21.64
N GLU A 36 -0.04 -16.49 -22.00
CA GLU A 36 0.32 -17.57 -22.92
C GLU A 36 0.72 -17.08 -24.31
N PRO A 37 -0.04 -16.19 -24.99
CA PRO A 37 0.28 -15.77 -26.36
C PRO A 37 1.60 -15.01 -26.47
N VAL A 38 2.03 -14.38 -25.38
CA VAL A 38 3.26 -13.57 -25.34
C VAL A 38 4.41 -14.23 -24.59
N GLY A 39 4.23 -15.44 -24.08
CA GLY A 39 5.23 -16.19 -23.32
C GLY A 39 5.62 -15.53 -21.99
N LEU A 40 4.65 -14.94 -21.30
CA LEU A 40 4.88 -14.17 -20.08
C LEU A 40 4.95 -15.10 -18.84
N THR A 41 6.08 -15.07 -18.14
CA THR A 41 6.29 -15.85 -16.91
C THR A 41 6.68 -14.95 -15.74
N ASN A 42 6.66 -15.51 -14.53
CA ASN A 42 7.29 -14.90 -13.36
C ASN A 42 8.84 -14.99 -13.46
N LYS A 43 9.55 -14.49 -12.45
CA LYS A 43 11.03 -14.50 -12.41
C LYS A 43 11.67 -15.90 -12.37
N ASN A 44 10.89 -16.91 -11.99
CA ASN A 44 11.33 -18.30 -11.90
C ASN A 44 10.98 -19.10 -13.16
N GLY A 45 10.29 -18.49 -14.14
CA GLY A 45 9.81 -19.17 -15.34
C GLY A 45 8.43 -19.81 -15.21
N ASP A 46 7.74 -19.66 -14.07
CA ASP A 46 6.39 -20.23 -13.88
C ASP A 46 5.29 -19.27 -14.38
N PRO A 47 4.04 -19.77 -14.57
CA PRO A 47 2.89 -18.93 -14.89
C PRO A 47 2.66 -17.80 -13.87
N ILE A 48 2.18 -16.65 -14.36
CA ILE A 48 1.82 -15.52 -13.50
C ILE A 48 0.52 -15.85 -12.78
N THR A 49 0.61 -16.02 -11.46
CA THR A 49 -0.56 -16.33 -10.62
C THR A 49 -0.75 -15.29 -9.51
N VAL A 50 -1.95 -15.28 -8.92
CA VAL A 50 -2.27 -14.45 -7.75
C VAL A 50 -2.47 -15.30 -6.50
N THR A 51 -2.02 -14.79 -5.36
CA THR A 51 -2.34 -15.37 -4.05
C THR A 51 -3.79 -15.06 -3.66
N LYS A 52 -4.35 -15.79 -2.68
CA LYS A 52 -5.68 -15.47 -2.10
C LYS A 52 -5.77 -14.03 -1.60
N GLY A 53 -4.71 -13.51 -0.97
CA GLY A 53 -4.66 -12.13 -0.50
C GLY A 53 -4.68 -11.12 -1.64
N THR A 54 -3.87 -11.34 -2.68
CA THR A 54 -3.85 -10.49 -3.89
C THR A 54 -5.20 -10.52 -4.61
N ALA A 55 -5.79 -11.71 -4.78
CA ALA A 55 -7.11 -11.87 -5.38
C ALA A 55 -8.20 -11.12 -4.61
N SER A 56 -8.16 -11.17 -3.27
CA SER A 56 -9.07 -10.42 -2.41
C SER A 56 -8.91 -8.90 -2.61
N LYS A 57 -7.68 -8.39 -2.64
CA LYS A 57 -7.42 -6.97 -2.90
C LYS A 57 -7.94 -6.53 -4.26
N ILE A 58 -7.77 -7.34 -5.29
CA ILE A 58 -8.29 -7.08 -6.65
C ILE A 58 -9.82 -7.04 -6.64
N MET A 59 -10.46 -8.08 -6.10
CA MET A 59 -11.92 -8.21 -6.06
C MET A 59 -12.59 -7.07 -5.30
N ASN A 60 -11.99 -6.68 -4.17
CA ASN A 60 -12.49 -5.63 -3.29
C ASN A 60 -11.96 -4.24 -3.65
N ARG A 61 -11.21 -4.10 -4.76
CA ARG A 61 -10.68 -2.83 -5.25
C ARG A 61 -9.85 -2.05 -4.20
N GLN A 62 -9.14 -2.77 -3.34
CA GLN A 62 -8.32 -2.23 -2.24
C GLN A 62 -6.94 -1.72 -2.72
N PRO A 63 -6.21 -0.92 -1.92
CA PRO A 63 -4.83 -0.55 -2.23
C PRO A 63 -3.95 -1.77 -2.56
N GLY A 64 -3.22 -1.68 -3.68
CA GLY A 64 -2.45 -2.80 -4.23
C GLY A 64 -3.29 -3.86 -4.99
N GLY A 65 -4.59 -3.64 -5.12
CA GLY A 65 -5.55 -4.50 -5.84
C GLY A 65 -5.65 -4.22 -7.34
N ASN A 66 -4.58 -3.75 -7.97
CA ASN A 66 -4.53 -3.64 -9.43
C ASN A 66 -4.14 -4.98 -10.06
N PRO A 67 -4.63 -5.31 -11.28
CA PRO A 67 -4.16 -6.48 -12.00
C PRO A 67 -2.64 -6.43 -12.19
N HIS A 68 -2.00 -7.60 -12.24
CA HIS A 68 -0.54 -7.72 -12.31
C HIS A 68 0.04 -6.82 -13.42
N ARG A 69 1.06 -6.02 -13.08
CA ARG A 69 1.61 -4.99 -13.97
C ARG A 69 1.97 -5.53 -15.35
N SER A 70 2.64 -6.69 -15.40
CA SER A 70 3.07 -7.28 -16.67
C SER A 70 1.87 -7.70 -17.54
N ILE A 71 0.78 -8.18 -16.94
CA ILE A 71 -0.46 -8.52 -17.65
C ILE A 71 -1.07 -7.27 -18.27
N ARG A 72 -1.21 -6.19 -17.48
CA ARG A 72 -1.72 -4.91 -17.99
C ARG A 72 -0.85 -4.33 -19.11
N SER A 73 0.48 -4.39 -18.97
CA SER A 73 1.41 -3.85 -19.98
C SER A 73 1.39 -4.60 -21.31
N LYS A 74 0.93 -5.86 -21.31
CA LYS A 74 0.88 -6.73 -22.50
C LYS A 74 -0.53 -6.92 -23.05
N SER A 75 -1.55 -6.33 -22.44
CA SER A 75 -2.94 -6.50 -22.87
C SER A 75 -3.23 -5.94 -24.27
N ALA A 76 -2.42 -5.00 -24.76
CA ALA A 76 -2.51 -4.43 -26.10
C ALA A 76 -1.56 -5.08 -27.13
N ASP A 77 -0.87 -6.17 -26.78
CA ASP A 77 0.01 -6.90 -27.71
C ASP A 77 -0.82 -7.53 -28.84
N ASN A 78 -0.37 -7.40 -30.09
CA ASN A 78 -1.09 -7.91 -31.25
C ASN A 78 -1.33 -9.43 -31.17
N ARG A 79 -0.41 -10.19 -30.57
CA ARG A 79 -0.58 -11.64 -30.38
C ARG A 79 -1.77 -11.96 -29.47
N VAL A 80 -1.99 -11.14 -28.45
CA VAL A 80 -3.15 -11.26 -27.55
C VAL A 80 -4.43 -10.98 -28.32
N HIS A 81 -4.48 -9.88 -29.08
CA HIS A 81 -5.67 -9.53 -29.87
C HIS A 81 -6.05 -10.63 -30.89
N ILE A 82 -5.07 -11.31 -31.47
CA ILE A 82 -5.29 -12.42 -32.41
C ILE A 82 -5.86 -13.67 -31.71
N SER A 83 -5.41 -13.98 -30.50
CA SER A 83 -5.74 -15.25 -29.83
C SER A 83 -6.89 -15.17 -28.83
N ILE A 84 -7.19 -13.98 -28.29
CA ILE A 84 -8.02 -13.85 -27.08
C ILE A 84 -9.48 -14.28 -27.28
N GLU A 85 -10.06 -14.06 -28.46
CA GLU A 85 -11.44 -14.49 -28.72
C GLU A 85 -11.57 -16.02 -28.61
N GLU A 86 -10.68 -16.76 -29.27
CA GLU A 86 -10.69 -18.22 -29.25
C GLU A 86 -10.35 -18.77 -27.85
N TYR A 87 -9.46 -18.08 -27.12
CA TYR A 87 -9.20 -18.38 -25.71
C TYR A 87 -10.46 -18.22 -24.86
N PHE A 88 -11.16 -17.08 -24.96
CA PHE A 88 -12.39 -16.83 -24.21
C PHE A 88 -13.49 -17.83 -24.55
N LYS A 89 -13.63 -18.16 -25.84
CA LYS A 89 -14.57 -19.19 -26.29
C LYS A 89 -14.31 -20.55 -25.65
N LYS A 90 -13.04 -20.97 -25.57
CA LYS A 90 -12.64 -22.27 -25.03
C LYS A 90 -12.65 -22.34 -23.50
N ASN A 91 -12.20 -21.29 -22.84
CA ASN A 91 -11.87 -21.32 -21.41
C ASN A 91 -12.87 -20.59 -20.53
N ILE A 92 -13.57 -19.59 -21.06
CA ILE A 92 -14.53 -18.77 -20.30
C ILE A 92 -15.96 -19.16 -20.67
N VAL A 93 -16.36 -18.96 -21.93
CA VAL A 93 -17.75 -19.13 -22.39
C VAL A 93 -18.28 -20.55 -22.14
N LYS A 94 -17.45 -21.58 -22.37
CA LYS A 94 -17.84 -22.98 -22.14
C LYS A 94 -18.13 -23.33 -20.68
N ARG A 95 -17.72 -22.50 -19.72
CA ARG A 95 -17.89 -22.71 -18.27
C ARG A 95 -18.97 -21.81 -17.67
N LEU A 96 -19.65 -21.01 -18.50
CA LEU A 96 -20.77 -20.20 -18.06
C LEU A 96 -22.02 -21.07 -17.92
N LEU A 97 -22.86 -20.72 -16.95
CA LEU A 97 -24.18 -21.33 -16.77
C LEU A 97 -25.00 -21.13 -18.04
N LYS A 98 -25.42 -22.23 -18.67
CA LYS A 98 -26.22 -22.21 -19.90
C LYS A 98 -27.49 -21.40 -19.71
N GLY A 99 -27.77 -20.51 -20.66
CA GLY A 99 -28.93 -19.61 -20.61
C GLY A 99 -28.68 -18.30 -19.88
N SER A 100 -27.55 -18.15 -19.15
CA SER A 100 -27.19 -16.89 -18.49
C SER A 100 -26.53 -15.87 -19.43
N GLU A 101 -26.35 -16.21 -20.72
CA GLU A 101 -25.55 -15.40 -21.65
C GLU A 101 -26.18 -14.03 -21.89
N ASP A 102 -27.51 -14.01 -22.10
CA ASP A 102 -28.24 -12.78 -22.39
C ASP A 102 -28.26 -11.86 -21.15
N ASP A 103 -28.46 -12.43 -19.96
CA ASP A 103 -28.39 -11.69 -18.69
C ASP A 103 -26.97 -11.13 -18.44
N LEU A 104 -25.92 -11.90 -18.72
CA LEU A 104 -24.53 -11.45 -18.60
C LEU A 104 -24.25 -10.28 -19.54
N ILE A 105 -24.72 -10.38 -20.79
CA ILE A 105 -24.61 -9.30 -21.78
C ILE A 105 -25.32 -8.05 -21.26
N GLU A 106 -26.57 -8.15 -20.79
CA GLU A 106 -27.34 -6.99 -20.31
C GLU A 106 -26.71 -6.36 -19.06
N ARG A 107 -26.17 -7.16 -18.13
CA ARG A 107 -25.45 -6.61 -16.96
C ARG A 107 -24.21 -5.82 -17.38
N PHE A 108 -23.43 -6.32 -18.34
CA PHE A 108 -22.30 -5.55 -18.86
C PHE A 108 -22.72 -4.33 -19.68
N LYS A 109 -23.80 -4.40 -20.48
CA LYS A 109 -24.35 -3.23 -21.19
C LYS A 109 -24.73 -2.13 -20.21
N ALA A 110 -25.42 -2.47 -19.11
CA ALA A 110 -25.77 -1.53 -18.06
C ALA A 110 -24.51 -0.90 -17.45
N VAL A 111 -23.51 -1.70 -17.08
CA VAL A 111 -22.22 -1.20 -16.55
C VAL A 111 -21.52 -0.26 -17.54
N ILE A 112 -21.46 -0.60 -18.82
CA ILE A 112 -20.82 0.23 -19.86
C ILE A 112 -21.55 1.56 -20.04
N ASN A 113 -22.88 1.51 -20.07
CA ASN A 113 -23.70 2.70 -20.28
C ASN A 113 -23.66 3.65 -19.06
N ASP A 114 -23.68 3.10 -17.84
CA ASP A 114 -23.69 3.86 -16.59
C ASP A 114 -22.32 4.42 -16.18
N ASP A 115 -21.22 4.00 -16.83
CA ASP A 115 -19.87 4.45 -16.50
C ASP A 115 -19.52 5.75 -17.25
N ASP A 116 -19.59 6.88 -16.54
CA ASP A 116 -19.24 8.21 -17.05
C ASP A 116 -17.74 8.37 -17.39
N GLY A 117 -16.88 7.47 -16.92
CA GLY A 117 -15.46 7.44 -17.22
C GLY A 117 -15.13 6.84 -18.60
N ILE A 118 -16.10 6.23 -19.29
CA ILE A 118 -15.92 5.69 -20.63
C ILE A 118 -16.33 6.75 -21.67
N ALA A 119 -15.40 7.12 -22.56
CA ALA A 119 -15.71 8.00 -23.67
C ALA A 119 -16.83 7.43 -24.56
N PRO A 120 -17.75 8.25 -25.11
CA PRO A 120 -18.87 7.76 -25.92
C PRO A 120 -18.48 6.84 -27.08
N ALA A 121 -17.41 7.18 -27.81
CA ALA A 121 -16.89 6.36 -28.91
C ALA A 121 -16.42 4.97 -28.42
N LYS A 122 -15.81 4.90 -27.24
CA LYS A 122 -15.38 3.63 -26.65
C LYS A 122 -16.56 2.81 -26.13
N LYS A 123 -17.64 3.46 -25.62
CA LYS A 123 -18.89 2.75 -25.30
C LYS A 123 -19.46 2.08 -26.54
N GLN A 124 -19.56 2.79 -27.66
CA GLN A 124 -20.03 2.25 -28.93
C GLN A 124 -19.18 1.07 -29.42
N GLU A 125 -17.85 1.20 -29.35
CA GLU A 125 -16.90 0.14 -29.71
C GLU A 125 -17.13 -1.14 -28.87
N LEU A 126 -17.19 -1.00 -27.52
CA LEU A 126 -17.42 -2.14 -26.62
C LEU A 126 -18.78 -2.82 -26.87
N LEU A 127 -19.80 -2.03 -27.19
CA LEU A 127 -21.16 -2.52 -27.40
C LEU A 127 -21.38 -3.14 -28.80
N THR A 128 -20.47 -2.93 -29.75
CA THR A 128 -20.58 -3.44 -31.13
C THR A 128 -20.75 -4.96 -31.17
N SER A 129 -20.07 -5.68 -30.27
CA SER A 129 -20.11 -7.15 -30.20
C SER A 129 -21.04 -7.68 -29.11
N ALA A 130 -21.88 -6.86 -28.46
CA ALA A 130 -22.70 -7.24 -27.30
C ALA A 130 -23.94 -8.09 -27.68
N GLN A 131 -23.70 -9.25 -28.29
CA GLN A 131 -24.68 -10.22 -28.78
C GLN A 131 -24.24 -11.65 -28.43
N LYS A 132 -25.21 -12.57 -28.38
CA LYS A 132 -24.99 -13.96 -27.95
C LYS A 132 -24.03 -14.74 -28.86
N ASN A 133 -24.12 -14.56 -30.16
CA ASN A 133 -23.24 -15.19 -31.16
C ASN A 133 -21.80 -14.64 -31.15
N THR A 134 -21.59 -13.45 -30.58
CA THR A 134 -20.28 -12.80 -30.45
C THR A 134 -19.83 -12.67 -28.99
N LEU A 135 -20.42 -13.48 -28.08
CA LEU A 135 -20.18 -13.39 -26.64
C LEU A 135 -18.70 -13.49 -26.25
N ALA A 136 -17.94 -14.39 -26.88
CA ALA A 136 -16.51 -14.54 -26.59
C ALA A 136 -15.73 -13.25 -26.89
N MET A 137 -15.98 -12.64 -28.06
CA MET A 137 -15.37 -11.37 -28.46
C MET A 137 -15.80 -10.22 -27.55
N PHE A 138 -17.08 -10.19 -27.17
CA PHE A 138 -17.60 -9.18 -26.25
C PHE A 138 -16.90 -9.24 -24.89
N LEU A 139 -16.88 -10.43 -24.26
CA LEU A 139 -16.25 -10.62 -22.95
C LEU A 139 -14.74 -10.35 -23.00
N ALA A 140 -14.06 -10.75 -24.07
CA ALA A 140 -12.65 -10.45 -24.29
C ALA A 140 -12.41 -8.93 -24.38
N SER A 141 -13.22 -8.21 -25.16
CA SER A 141 -13.12 -6.76 -25.33
C SER A 141 -13.35 -6.00 -24.02
N VAL A 142 -14.37 -6.41 -23.26
CA VAL A 142 -14.70 -5.87 -21.94
C VAL A 142 -13.56 -6.13 -20.95
N TYR A 143 -13.00 -7.34 -20.94
CA TYR A 143 -11.84 -7.70 -20.11
C TYR A 143 -10.61 -6.86 -20.45
N LEU A 144 -10.21 -6.78 -21.72
CA LEU A 144 -9.05 -6.00 -22.16
C LEU A 144 -9.20 -4.52 -21.80
N TYR A 145 -10.39 -3.96 -22.01
CA TYR A 145 -10.67 -2.59 -21.61
C TYR A 145 -10.53 -2.41 -20.09
N SER A 146 -11.04 -3.35 -19.29
CA SER A 146 -10.94 -3.30 -17.83
C SER A 146 -9.49 -3.27 -17.31
N LEU A 147 -8.54 -3.90 -18.03
CA LEU A 147 -7.11 -3.89 -17.69
C LEU A 147 -6.43 -2.53 -17.94
N SER A 148 -6.97 -1.73 -18.87
CA SER A 148 -6.47 -0.37 -19.15
C SER A 148 -6.82 0.60 -18.02
N ARG A 149 -7.80 0.27 -17.18
CA ARG A 149 -8.32 1.12 -16.11
C ARG A 149 -7.66 0.83 -14.77
N ASP A 150 -7.69 1.81 -13.89
CA ASP A 150 -7.34 1.60 -12.48
C ASP A 150 -8.46 0.80 -11.81
N ASN A 151 -8.12 -0.35 -11.27
CA ASN A 151 -9.09 -1.20 -10.59
C ASN A 151 -9.33 -0.75 -9.15
N VAL A 152 -8.34 -0.11 -8.54
CA VAL A 152 -8.42 0.35 -7.15
C VAL A 152 -9.41 1.50 -7.08
N LEU A 153 -10.25 1.50 -6.04
CA LEU A 153 -11.12 2.65 -5.78
C LEU A 153 -10.24 3.85 -5.49
N ASP A 154 -10.30 4.84 -6.36
CA ASP A 154 -9.72 6.15 -6.11
C ASP A 154 -10.46 6.74 -4.91
N GLY A 155 -9.74 7.07 -3.82
CA GLY A 155 -10.31 7.59 -2.58
C GLY A 155 -11.15 8.87 -2.75
N SER A 156 -11.18 9.45 -3.96
CA SER A 156 -11.98 10.62 -4.32
C SER A 156 -13.49 10.36 -4.46
N ARG A 157 -13.95 9.11 -4.66
CA ARG A 157 -15.39 8.79 -4.86
C ARG A 157 -16.05 7.93 -3.79
N SER A 158 -15.28 7.55 -2.78
CA SER A 158 -15.81 7.02 -1.52
C SER A 158 -15.07 7.63 -0.36
N ALA A 159 -15.24 8.94 -0.18
CA ALA A 159 -15.22 9.49 1.15
C ALA A 159 -16.40 8.87 1.91
N LYS A 160 -16.18 7.67 2.48
CA LYS A 160 -16.80 7.41 3.77
C LYS A 160 -16.29 8.56 4.66
N PRO A 161 -17.17 9.25 5.41
CA PRO A 161 -16.65 10.13 6.44
C PRO A 161 -15.69 9.28 7.26
N VAL A 162 -14.46 9.77 7.45
CA VAL A 162 -13.53 9.19 8.40
C VAL A 162 -14.22 9.33 9.75
N THR A 163 -14.99 8.31 10.14
CA THR A 163 -15.45 8.20 11.50
C THR A 163 -14.24 7.79 12.32
N ALA A 164 -14.09 8.41 13.48
CA ALA A 164 -13.03 8.22 14.48
C ALA A 164 -12.86 6.76 15.00
N THR A 165 -13.43 5.77 14.32
CA THR A 165 -13.55 4.36 14.72
C THR A 165 -12.71 3.39 13.89
N THR A 166 -11.97 3.86 12.87
CA THR A 166 -11.04 2.97 12.16
C THR A 166 -9.80 2.77 13.04
N GLU A 167 -9.68 1.60 13.68
CA GLU A 167 -8.50 1.29 14.50
C GLU A 167 -7.23 1.19 13.64
N LEU A 168 -6.12 1.71 14.17
CA LEU A 168 -4.82 1.62 13.53
C LEU A 168 -4.31 0.17 13.62
N GLU A 169 -4.00 -0.45 12.49
CA GLU A 169 -3.43 -1.81 12.47
C GLU A 169 -2.08 -1.83 13.20
N VAL A 170 -1.97 -2.69 14.20
CA VAL A 170 -0.73 -2.84 14.98
C VAL A 170 0.29 -3.61 14.16
N ILE A 171 1.45 -2.99 13.91
CA ILE A 171 2.57 -3.69 13.28
C ILE A 171 3.28 -4.54 14.33
N PRO A 172 3.45 -5.87 14.10
CA PRO A 172 4.22 -6.70 15.01
C PRO A 172 5.68 -6.23 15.04
N LEU A 173 6.24 -6.05 16.24
CA LEU A 173 7.65 -5.72 16.41
C LEU A 173 8.52 -6.90 15.93
N PRO A 174 9.40 -6.71 14.94
CA PRO A 174 10.33 -7.75 14.50
C PRO A 174 11.30 -8.14 15.62
N THR A 175 11.59 -9.44 15.70
CA THR A 175 12.46 -10.02 16.74
C THR A 175 13.91 -9.54 16.64
N GLY A 176 14.36 -9.12 15.45
CA GLY A 176 15.67 -8.50 15.21
C GLY A 176 15.55 -7.10 14.58
N ILE A 177 16.65 -6.37 14.52
CA ILE A 177 16.72 -5.10 13.80
C ILE A 177 16.70 -5.40 12.30
N THR A 178 15.73 -4.82 11.61
CA THR A 178 15.59 -4.95 10.15
C THR A 178 16.40 -3.85 9.44
N GLY A 179 16.73 -4.04 8.15
CA GLY A 179 17.52 -3.06 7.39
C GLY A 179 16.88 -1.66 7.28
N VAL A 180 15.57 -1.55 7.52
CA VAL A 180 14.85 -0.25 7.56
C VAL A 180 15.00 0.49 8.89
N GLU A 181 15.46 -0.17 9.96
CA GLU A 181 15.67 0.43 11.28
C GLU A 181 17.09 0.99 11.49
N GLY A 182 18.07 0.58 10.65
CA GLY A 182 19.49 0.77 10.89
C GLY A 182 19.90 2.19 11.30
N SER A 183 19.47 3.20 10.54
CA SER A 183 19.91 4.59 10.73
C SER A 183 19.56 5.19 12.11
N TYR A 184 18.36 4.94 12.65
CA TYR A 184 17.98 5.48 13.97
C TYR A 184 18.51 4.61 15.11
N THR A 185 18.62 3.29 14.90
CA THR A 185 19.18 2.39 15.91
C THR A 185 20.66 2.64 16.11
N ASP A 186 21.41 2.93 15.06
CA ASP A 186 22.83 3.31 15.14
C ASP A 186 23.00 4.61 15.92
N ALA A 187 22.14 5.60 15.69
CA ALA A 187 22.13 6.84 16.45
C ALA A 187 21.86 6.62 17.94
N LEU A 188 20.95 5.69 18.29
CA LEU A 188 20.67 5.34 19.69
C LEU A 188 21.87 4.65 20.35
N LEU A 189 22.50 3.69 19.65
CA LEU A 189 23.67 2.99 20.15
C LEU A 189 24.86 3.96 20.35
N ALA A 190 25.06 4.91 19.44
CA ALA A 190 26.05 5.98 19.60
C ALA A 190 25.77 6.84 20.86
N ALA A 191 24.51 7.18 21.11
CA ALA A 191 24.12 7.92 22.30
C ALA A 191 24.38 7.14 23.60
N TYR A 192 24.14 5.82 23.61
CA TYR A 192 24.51 4.97 24.76
C TYR A 192 26.02 4.87 24.92
N GLY A 193 26.76 4.68 23.81
CA GLY A 193 28.22 4.65 23.82
C GLY A 193 28.83 5.92 24.39
N GLN A 194 28.30 7.10 24.04
CA GLN A 194 28.77 8.36 24.60
C GLN A 194 28.52 8.48 26.11
N VAL A 195 27.39 7.98 26.62
CA VAL A 195 27.10 7.95 28.06
C VAL A 195 28.08 7.04 28.81
N GLU A 196 28.42 5.89 28.23
CA GLU A 196 29.30 4.89 28.85
C GLU A 196 30.79 5.10 28.55
N GLY A 197 31.15 6.12 27.75
CA GLY A 197 32.54 6.33 27.30
C GLY A 197 33.05 5.24 26.32
N ILE A 198 32.13 4.52 25.66
CA ILE A 198 32.44 3.42 24.74
C ILE A 198 32.25 3.92 23.30
N LYS A 199 33.36 4.04 22.57
CA LYS A 199 33.36 4.55 21.19
C LYS A 199 32.49 3.72 20.23
N HIS A 200 32.43 2.40 20.41
CA HIS A 200 31.73 1.46 19.52
C HIS A 200 30.78 0.59 20.34
N PHE A 201 29.70 1.20 20.83
CA PHE A 201 28.65 0.49 21.55
C PHE A 201 27.77 -0.27 20.55
N THR A 202 27.65 -1.59 20.71
CA THR A 202 26.87 -2.45 19.81
C THR A 202 25.63 -3.01 20.49
N ILE A 203 24.73 -3.60 19.71
CA ILE A 203 23.48 -4.22 20.19
C ILE A 203 23.77 -5.31 21.22
N ASP A 204 24.80 -6.13 21.00
CA ASP A 204 25.17 -7.23 21.89
C ASP A 204 25.59 -6.75 23.28
N MET A 205 26.02 -5.49 23.39
CA MET A 205 26.38 -4.89 24.67
C MET A 205 25.15 -4.52 25.51
N LEU A 206 23.96 -4.37 24.92
CA LEU A 206 22.74 -3.97 25.64
C LEU A 206 22.40 -4.90 26.82
N ASP A 207 22.75 -6.19 26.73
CA ASP A 207 22.52 -7.15 27.81
C ASP A 207 23.27 -6.80 29.10
N ALA A 208 24.40 -6.11 28.99
CA ALA A 208 25.17 -5.61 30.13
C ALA A 208 24.63 -4.29 30.71
N TYR A 209 23.72 -3.59 30.00
CA TYR A 209 23.19 -2.28 30.39
C TYR A 209 21.65 -2.29 30.41
N PRO A 210 21.01 -2.79 31.49
CA PRO A 210 19.56 -2.98 31.53
C PRO A 210 18.74 -1.71 31.23
N ALA A 211 19.18 -0.55 31.71
CA ALA A 211 18.50 0.72 31.45
C ALA A 211 18.55 1.13 29.97
N HIS A 212 19.67 0.89 29.28
CA HIS A 212 19.81 1.15 27.85
C HIS A 212 19.01 0.13 27.03
N LYS A 213 19.02 -1.16 27.44
CA LYS A 213 18.20 -2.20 26.82
C LYS A 213 16.71 -1.89 26.89
N GLU A 214 16.23 -1.47 28.05
CA GLU A 214 14.84 -1.05 28.22
C GLU A 214 14.52 0.19 27.38
N ASN A 215 15.39 1.21 27.42
CA ASN A 215 15.21 2.41 26.62
C ASN A 215 15.14 2.07 25.12
N PHE A 216 16.07 1.26 24.62
CA PHE A 216 16.14 0.82 23.23
C PHE A 216 14.87 0.08 22.82
N SER A 217 14.39 -0.86 23.63
CA SER A 217 13.11 -1.56 23.41
C SER A 217 11.94 -0.58 23.30
N ASN A 218 11.88 0.43 24.16
CA ASN A 218 10.84 1.47 24.10
C ASN A 218 10.97 2.35 22.84
N GLN A 219 12.19 2.70 22.42
CA GLN A 219 12.39 3.45 21.18
C GLN A 219 11.95 2.65 19.94
N ARG A 220 12.23 1.35 19.89
CA ARG A 220 11.73 0.47 18.82
C ARG A 220 10.20 0.44 18.79
N LYS A 221 9.54 0.35 19.96
CA LYS A 221 8.07 0.43 20.04
C LYS A 221 7.54 1.75 19.46
N TYR A 222 8.20 2.87 19.74
CA TYR A 222 7.80 4.17 19.19
C TYR A 222 7.97 4.23 17.67
N TYR A 223 9.11 3.75 17.14
CA TYR A 223 9.33 3.70 15.70
C TYR A 223 8.23 2.90 14.98
N PHE A 224 7.92 1.68 15.45
CA PHE A 224 6.88 0.86 14.84
C PHE A 224 5.46 1.42 15.03
N ALA A 225 5.20 2.16 16.10
CA ALA A 225 3.95 2.91 16.25
C ALA A 225 3.81 3.99 15.17
N ALA A 226 4.88 4.71 14.83
CA ALA A 226 4.88 5.69 13.74
C ALA A 226 4.84 5.03 12.35
N GLU A 227 5.51 3.89 12.15
CA GLU A 227 5.40 3.12 10.90
C GLU A 227 3.98 2.58 10.70
N ALA A 228 3.26 2.22 11.78
CA ALA A 228 1.85 1.85 11.71
C ALA A 228 1.01 3.01 11.15
N VAL A 229 1.22 4.23 11.66
CA VAL A 229 0.62 5.44 11.10
C VAL A 229 0.97 5.59 9.63
N ARG A 230 2.26 5.52 9.27
CA ARG A 230 2.70 5.68 7.87
C ARG A 230 1.99 4.72 6.92
N ARG A 231 1.84 3.45 7.32
CA ARG A 231 1.08 2.45 6.56
C ARG A 231 -0.41 2.77 6.51
N GLY A 232 -1.01 3.11 7.64
CA GLY A 232 -2.42 3.48 7.72
C GLY A 232 -2.76 4.71 6.86
N ILE A 233 -1.89 5.72 6.82
CA ILE A 233 -2.07 6.93 5.99
C ILE A 233 -2.07 6.57 4.51
N ARG A 234 -1.13 5.73 4.06
CA ARG A 234 -1.07 5.26 2.67
C ARG A 234 -2.37 4.54 2.27
N ASP A 235 -2.94 3.80 3.21
CA ASP A 235 -4.17 3.04 2.97
C ASP A 235 -5.42 3.96 3.01
N LEU A 236 -5.38 5.08 3.74
CA LEU A 236 -6.46 6.08 3.84
C LEU A 236 -6.50 7.09 2.68
N TYR A 237 -5.37 7.75 2.36
CA TYR A 237 -5.35 8.95 1.51
C TYR A 237 -4.88 8.70 0.06
N GLY A 238 -4.46 7.47 -0.27
CA GLY A 238 -4.01 7.12 -1.62
C GLY A 238 -2.78 7.93 -2.09
N THR A 239 -2.48 7.90 -3.39
CA THR A 239 -1.24 8.47 -3.96
C THR A 239 -1.42 9.84 -4.65
N LYS A 240 -2.61 10.44 -4.58
CA LYS A 240 -2.94 11.69 -5.30
C LYS A 240 -2.85 12.95 -4.44
N GLU A 241 -2.79 12.82 -3.12
CA GLU A 241 -2.64 13.92 -2.17
C GLU A 241 -1.20 14.04 -1.67
N LYS A 242 -0.83 15.21 -1.11
CA LYS A 242 0.42 15.36 -0.37
C LYS A 242 0.43 14.30 0.74
N ASP A 243 1.47 13.48 0.77
CA ASP A 243 1.64 12.42 1.77
C ASP A 243 1.50 13.04 3.18
N GLN A 244 0.42 12.69 3.87
CA GLN A 244 0.11 13.27 5.19
C GLN A 244 1.13 12.84 6.24
N PHE A 245 1.85 11.74 6.02
CA PHE A 245 2.98 11.38 6.87
C PHE A 245 4.17 12.32 6.64
N GLU A 246 4.40 12.78 5.41
CA GLU A 246 5.40 13.83 5.13
C GLU A 246 5.01 15.15 5.81
N VAL A 247 3.73 15.54 5.74
CA VAL A 247 3.25 16.74 6.47
C VAL A 247 3.46 16.59 7.98
N LEU A 248 3.18 15.41 8.55
CA LEU A 248 3.44 15.13 9.95
C LEU A 248 4.92 15.25 10.31
N LYS A 249 5.82 14.71 9.48
CA LYS A 249 7.26 14.83 9.67
C LYS A 249 7.73 16.27 9.59
N ASP A 250 7.20 17.05 8.65
CA ASP A 250 7.54 18.46 8.49
C ASP A 250 7.16 19.28 9.72
N GLU A 251 5.92 19.18 10.17
CA GLU A 251 5.47 19.89 11.38
C GLU A 251 6.21 19.40 12.64
N MET A 252 6.51 18.11 12.73
CA MET A 252 7.30 17.57 13.84
C MET A 252 8.72 18.12 13.83
N TYR A 253 9.38 18.16 12.67
CA TYR A 253 10.74 18.68 12.51
C TYR A 253 10.81 20.14 12.94
N GLU A 254 9.94 20.99 12.40
CA GLU A 254 9.87 22.41 12.79
C GLU A 254 9.57 22.58 14.29
N GLY A 255 8.85 21.64 14.92
CA GLY A 255 8.54 21.72 16.34
C GLY A 255 9.62 21.20 17.29
N VAL A 256 10.67 20.54 16.77
CA VAL A 256 11.74 19.95 17.60
C VAL A 256 13.16 20.34 17.18
N THR A 257 13.34 21.02 16.05
CA THR A 257 14.67 21.32 15.50
C THR A 257 15.49 22.17 16.46
N GLU A 258 14.91 23.21 17.07
CA GLU A 258 15.61 24.07 18.01
C GLU A 258 15.99 23.31 19.30
N VAL A 259 15.10 22.43 19.79
CA VAL A 259 15.39 21.58 20.95
C VAL A 259 16.46 20.53 20.64
N TRP A 260 16.53 20.08 19.39
CA TRP A 260 17.63 19.24 18.92
C TRP A 260 18.93 20.04 18.77
N GLU A 261 18.86 21.34 18.47
CA GLU A 261 20.01 22.24 18.37
C GLU A 261 20.57 22.68 19.73
N ASP A 262 19.72 22.77 20.76
CA ASP A 262 20.09 23.15 22.13
C ASP A 262 21.24 22.34 22.72
N GLU A 263 22.03 22.94 23.61
CA GLU A 263 23.08 22.23 24.33
C GLU A 263 22.54 21.03 25.14
N ALA A 264 23.30 19.94 25.16
CA ALA A 264 22.97 18.74 25.91
C ALA A 264 24.24 18.08 26.46
N LYS A 265 24.10 17.47 27.64
CA LYS A 265 25.19 16.69 28.27
C LYS A 265 25.66 15.51 27.43
N ASN A 266 24.78 14.92 26.63
CA ASN A 266 25.09 13.81 25.73
C ASN A 266 23.89 13.57 24.81
N GLY A 267 24.08 12.74 23.80
CA GLY A 267 23.05 12.38 22.86
C GLY A 267 21.86 11.67 23.49
N LEU A 268 22.03 10.95 24.60
CA LEU A 268 20.89 10.36 25.31
C LEU A 268 20.00 11.44 25.94
N ALA A 269 20.62 12.47 26.53
CA ALA A 269 19.92 13.63 27.06
C ALA A 269 19.24 14.44 25.95
N ARG A 270 19.92 14.65 24.81
CA ARG A 270 19.36 15.33 23.62
C ARG A 270 18.13 14.60 23.09
N MET A 271 18.24 13.28 22.87
CA MET A 271 17.14 12.44 22.44
C MET A 271 15.96 12.53 23.42
N ARG A 272 16.20 12.48 24.73
CA ARG A 272 15.13 12.65 25.74
C ARG A 272 14.45 14.02 25.66
N LYS A 273 15.22 15.11 25.50
CA LYS A 273 14.67 16.48 25.33
C LYS A 273 13.79 16.56 24.09
N VAL A 274 14.28 16.07 22.94
CA VAL A 274 13.54 16.05 21.66
C VAL A 274 12.27 15.22 21.79
N MET A 275 12.34 14.01 22.35
CA MET A 275 11.17 13.15 22.55
C MET A 275 10.14 13.77 23.50
N ALA A 276 10.58 14.53 24.51
CA ALA A 276 9.69 15.28 25.39
C ALA A 276 9.01 16.43 24.65
N GLN A 277 9.76 17.18 23.84
CA GLN A 277 9.22 18.26 23.03
C GLN A 277 8.21 17.76 22.00
N ALA A 278 8.50 16.65 21.31
CA ALA A 278 7.60 16.03 20.33
C ALA A 278 6.19 15.74 20.89
N THR A 279 6.09 15.40 22.18
CA THR A 279 4.79 15.18 22.85
C THR A 279 4.00 16.46 23.10
N LYS A 280 4.66 17.62 23.05
CA LYS A 280 4.08 18.96 23.30
C LYS A 280 3.91 19.78 22.02
N THR A 281 4.60 19.43 20.94
CA THR A 281 4.52 20.11 19.65
C THR A 281 3.09 20.18 19.13
N SER A 282 2.62 21.37 18.73
CA SER A 282 1.33 21.48 18.04
C SER A 282 1.44 20.92 16.62
N LEU A 283 0.41 20.18 16.20
CA LEU A 283 0.35 19.57 14.86
C LEU A 283 -0.92 20.03 14.13
N ASP A 284 -1.36 21.26 14.37
CA ASP A 284 -2.65 21.78 13.91
C ASP A 284 -2.81 21.76 12.38
N LYS A 285 -1.72 21.89 11.61
CA LYS A 285 -1.76 21.78 10.14
C LYS A 285 -1.87 20.34 9.66
N CYS A 286 -1.50 19.36 10.48
CA CYS A 286 -1.50 17.96 10.13
C CYS A 286 -2.93 17.42 10.08
N ARG A 287 -3.42 17.09 8.89
CA ARG A 287 -4.81 16.66 8.67
C ARG A 287 -5.12 15.34 9.38
N ILE A 288 -4.19 14.37 9.33
CA ILE A 288 -4.32 13.08 10.03
C ILE A 288 -4.50 13.28 11.55
N CYS A 289 -3.87 14.31 12.14
CA CYS A 289 -4.05 14.63 13.56
C CYS A 289 -5.44 15.18 13.89
N ARG A 290 -6.13 15.80 12.93
CA ARG A 290 -7.49 16.35 13.12
C ARG A 290 -8.58 15.34 12.78
N GLU A 291 -8.32 14.47 11.81
CA GLU A 291 -9.31 13.53 11.28
C GLU A 291 -9.25 12.14 11.93
N THR A 292 -8.21 11.84 12.69
CA THR A 292 -8.02 10.52 13.34
C THR A 292 -7.52 10.65 14.78
N GLU A 293 -7.74 9.61 15.58
CA GLU A 293 -7.13 9.45 16.90
C GLU A 293 -5.81 8.66 16.87
N TRP A 294 -5.21 8.48 15.68
CA TRP A 294 -4.02 7.63 15.52
C TRP A 294 -2.73 8.23 16.07
N ILE A 295 -2.67 9.57 16.17
CA ILE A 295 -1.44 10.28 16.54
C ILE A 295 -1.39 10.53 18.05
N GLY A 296 -0.95 9.50 18.79
CA GLY A 296 -0.64 9.58 20.21
C GLY A 296 0.84 9.91 20.50
N ASN A 297 1.19 9.92 21.78
CA ASN A 297 2.56 10.23 22.24
C ASN A 297 3.61 9.25 21.72
N SER A 298 3.26 7.96 21.57
CA SER A 298 4.16 6.94 21.02
C SER A 298 4.49 7.22 19.56
N GLN A 299 3.48 7.58 18.77
CA GLN A 299 3.62 7.93 17.35
C GLN A 299 4.46 9.19 17.19
N ARG A 300 4.19 10.23 17.99
CA ARG A 300 4.97 11.48 17.98
C ARG A 300 6.46 11.24 18.21
N LYS A 301 6.81 10.41 19.21
CA LYS A 301 8.20 10.00 19.46
C LYS A 301 8.78 9.18 18.31
N GLY A 302 7.98 8.29 17.73
CA GLY A 302 8.38 7.48 16.58
C GLY A 302 8.73 8.30 15.34
N VAL A 303 7.98 9.38 15.07
CA VAL A 303 8.25 10.29 13.94
C VAL A 303 9.65 10.90 14.03
N CYS A 304 10.15 11.23 15.23
CA CYS A 304 11.52 11.72 15.40
C CYS A 304 12.58 10.71 14.92
N HIS A 305 12.33 9.39 15.03
CA HIS A 305 13.22 8.36 14.51
C HIS A 305 13.22 8.32 12.98
N PHE A 306 12.10 8.61 12.31
CA PHE A 306 12.08 8.81 10.86
C PHE A 306 12.92 10.03 10.45
N LEU A 307 12.84 11.14 11.20
CA LEU A 307 13.66 12.33 10.93
C LEU A 307 15.18 12.03 11.05
N VAL A 308 15.57 11.19 12.01
CA VAL A 308 16.96 10.72 12.13
C VAL A 308 17.32 9.80 10.96
N GLY A 309 16.44 8.87 10.60
CA GLY A 309 16.67 7.95 9.48
C GLY A 309 16.83 8.66 8.13
N GLU A 310 16.19 9.81 7.97
CA GLU A 310 16.26 10.68 6.79
C GLU A 310 17.35 11.75 6.89
N ASN A 311 18.15 11.73 7.96
CA ASN A 311 19.23 12.69 8.23
C ASN A 311 18.76 14.15 8.32
N ARG A 312 17.47 14.38 8.61
CA ARG A 312 16.93 15.71 8.95
C ARG A 312 17.40 16.11 10.34
N LEU A 313 17.36 15.17 11.28
CA LEU A 313 18.08 15.26 12.55
C LEU A 313 19.35 14.42 12.42
N LYS A 314 20.53 15.03 12.55
CA LYS A 314 21.84 14.38 12.26
C LYS A 314 22.30 13.46 13.39
N GLY A 315 21.48 12.48 13.74
CA GLY A 315 21.68 11.60 14.89
C GLY A 315 21.45 12.30 16.23
N TRP A 316 21.88 11.66 17.32
CA TRP A 316 21.70 12.17 18.67
C TRP A 316 22.98 12.73 19.29
N VAL A 317 24.14 12.24 18.87
CA VAL A 317 25.46 12.66 19.38
C VAL A 317 26.00 13.79 18.54
N ARG A 318 26.57 14.81 19.19
CA ARG A 318 27.28 15.91 18.53
C ARG A 318 28.65 16.15 19.15
N GLU A 319 29.51 16.82 18.41
CA GLU A 319 30.88 17.14 18.84
C GLU A 319 30.92 18.14 20.01
N ASP A 320 29.89 18.98 20.11
CA ASP A 320 29.73 20.01 21.15
C ASP A 320 28.92 19.54 22.37
N ASP A 321 28.57 18.25 22.45
CA ASP A 321 28.01 17.68 23.66
C ASP A 321 29.05 17.80 24.81
N GLU A 322 28.62 18.26 25.98
CA GLU A 322 29.46 18.31 27.18
C GLU A 322 29.83 16.87 27.58
N GLN A 323 30.99 16.38 27.11
CA GLN A 323 31.43 15.02 27.38
C GLN A 323 31.27 14.72 28.87
N ALA A 324 30.53 13.65 29.19
CA ALA A 324 30.38 13.21 30.57
C ALA A 324 31.78 12.86 31.11
N ILE A 325 32.35 13.77 31.89
CA ILE A 325 33.46 13.49 32.81
C ILE A 325 32.89 12.72 34.00
#